data_AF-A0A3D5B0U8-F1
#
_entry.id   AF-A0A3D5B0U8-F1
#
_cell.length_a   1.000
_cell.length_b   1.000
_cell.length_c   1.000
_cell.angle_alpha   90.00
_cell.angle_beta   90.00
_cell.angle_gamma   90.00
#
_symmetry.space_group_name_H-M   'P 1'
#
loop_
_entity.id
_entity.type
_entity.pdbx_description
1 polymer ?
#
loop_
_entity_poly.entity_id
_entity_poly.type
_entity_poly.pdbx_seq_one_letter_code
_entity_poly.pdbx_strand_id
1 'polypeptide(L)'
;MNRTCTSVSRQRGISLVMSLIMLVVLTMIAISATYSTSSSIRIVGNMQMQDEALTAAQAAIDKKLSSLNTFTTPAAANVPIDVNRDGATDYTVTVAAPVCMSSKPKAGYSASMASSAPQQTTWDMSATVVNTSTGAKVVVNQGVRIDMLPYQGCP
;
A
#
# COMPACT_ATOMS: atom_id res chain seq x y z
N MET A 1 62.70 -4.14 -61.32
CA MET A 1 61.66 -4.67 -60.40
C MET A 1 61.53 -3.72 -59.22
N ASN A 2 60.60 -2.77 -59.29
CA ASN A 2 60.36 -1.80 -58.21
C ASN A 2 59.48 -2.43 -57.14
N ARG A 3 59.99 -2.56 -55.91
CA ARG A 3 59.19 -2.87 -54.73
C ARG A 3 58.76 -1.56 -54.08
N THR A 4 57.49 -1.20 -54.21
CA THR A 4 56.87 -0.11 -53.47
C THR A 4 56.81 -0.50 -51.98
N CYS A 5 57.63 0.16 -51.17
CA CYS A 5 57.63 0.01 -49.72
C CYS A 5 56.42 0.78 -49.17
N THR A 6 55.36 0.08 -48.79
CA THR A 6 54.25 0.68 -48.06
C THR A 6 54.72 1.02 -46.64
N SER A 7 54.89 2.32 -46.38
CA SER A 7 55.12 2.85 -45.04
C SER A 7 53.94 2.47 -44.16
N VAL A 8 54.11 1.46 -43.31
CA VAL A 8 53.21 1.21 -42.18
C VAL A 8 53.52 2.28 -41.15
N SER A 9 52.79 3.40 -41.19
CA SER A 9 52.87 4.43 -40.16
C SER A 9 52.56 3.79 -38.82
N ARG A 10 53.58 3.68 -37.98
CA ARG A 10 53.53 3.04 -36.67
C ARG A 10 52.73 3.95 -35.73
N GLN A 11 51.41 3.76 -35.68
CA GLN A 11 50.54 4.35 -34.64
C GLN A 11 50.89 3.71 -33.29
N ARG A 12 51.95 4.20 -32.65
CA ARG A 12 52.32 3.81 -31.28
C ARG A 12 52.45 5.08 -30.45
N GLY A 13 51.34 5.45 -29.81
CA GLY A 13 51.28 6.58 -28.89
C GLY A 13 49.85 6.95 -28.51
N ILE A 14 48.89 6.78 -29.42
CA ILE A 14 47.50 7.24 -29.22
C ILE A 14 46.59 6.20 -28.55
N SER A 15 46.87 4.89 -28.65
CA SER A 15 45.98 3.85 -28.09
C SER A 15 45.84 3.92 -26.56
N LEU A 16 46.93 4.24 -25.85
CA LEU A 16 46.93 4.35 -24.38
C LEU A 16 46.19 5.61 -23.91
N VAL A 17 46.30 6.70 -24.65
CA VAL A 17 45.55 7.95 -24.39
C VAL A 17 44.06 7.70 -24.64
N MET A 18 43.72 7.04 -25.74
CA MET A 18 42.33 6.69 -26.05
C MET A 18 41.73 5.72 -25.03
N SER A 19 42.49 4.73 -24.55
CA SER A 19 42.01 3.83 -23.50
C SER A 19 41.80 4.56 -22.17
N LEU A 20 42.65 5.54 -21.83
CA LEU A 20 42.49 6.34 -20.62
C LEU A 20 41.27 7.27 -20.71
N ILE A 21 41.04 7.89 -21.87
CA ILE A 21 39.85 8.71 -22.13
C ILE A 21 38.59 7.84 -22.02
N MET A 22 38.58 6.66 -22.66
CA MET A 22 37.45 5.74 -22.57
C MET A 22 37.23 5.23 -21.14
N LEU A 23 38.28 4.99 -20.37
CA LEU A 23 38.17 4.62 -18.95
C LEU A 23 37.50 5.73 -18.13
N VAL A 24 37.88 7.00 -18.35
CA VAL A 24 37.27 8.15 -17.67
C VAL A 24 35.80 8.31 -18.06
N VAL A 25 35.46 8.13 -19.34
CA VAL A 25 34.07 8.20 -19.81
C VAL A 25 33.23 7.08 -19.19
N LEU A 26 33.72 5.84 -19.17
CA LEU A 26 33.01 4.70 -18.57
C LEU A 26 32.83 4.87 -17.05
N THR A 27 33.83 5.39 -16.34
CA THR A 27 33.73 5.67 -14.90
C THR A 27 32.74 6.81 -14.62
N MET A 28 32.70 7.86 -15.43
CA MET A 28 31.67 8.91 -15.32
C MET A 28 30.26 8.38 -15.55
N ILE A 29 30.07 7.51 -16.55
CA ILE A 29 28.78 6.85 -16.81
C ILE A 29 28.37 5.99 -15.61
N ALA A 30 29.29 5.22 -15.03
CA ALA A 30 29.02 4.38 -13.86
C ALA A 30 28.61 5.19 -12.61
N ILE A 31 29.29 6.31 -12.35
CA ILE A 31 28.95 7.23 -11.25
C ILE A 31 27.56 7.87 -11.50
N SER A 32 27.27 8.26 -12.74
CA SER A 32 25.98 8.85 -13.09
C SER A 32 24.82 7.84 -12.92
N ALA A 33 25.03 6.58 -13.30
CA ALA A 33 24.05 5.50 -13.14
C ALA A 33 23.77 5.16 -11.67
N THR A 34 24.80 5.15 -10.82
CA THR A 34 24.65 4.92 -9.38
C THR A 34 23.90 6.05 -8.68
N TYR A 35 24.14 7.31 -9.06
CA TYR A 35 23.39 8.45 -8.51
C TYR A 35 21.91 8.46 -8.94
N SER A 36 21.61 8.19 -10.22
CA SER A 36 20.23 8.17 -10.76
C SER A 36 19.36 7.08 -10.09
N THR A 37 19.97 5.97 -9.68
CA THR A 37 19.28 4.83 -9.04
C THR A 37 18.75 5.15 -7.63
N SER A 38 19.36 6.10 -6.92
CA SER A 38 19.07 6.37 -5.51
C SER A 38 17.69 6.98 -5.25
N SER A 39 17.20 7.85 -6.15
CA SER A 39 15.88 8.49 -6.02
C SER A 39 14.75 7.52 -6.34
N SER A 40 14.89 6.74 -7.42
CA SER A 40 13.88 5.77 -7.85
C SER A 40 13.66 4.68 -6.80
N ILE A 41 14.72 4.18 -6.15
CA ILE A 41 14.60 3.18 -5.08
C ILE A 41 13.85 3.72 -3.86
N ARG A 42 14.08 4.99 -3.48
CA ARG A 42 13.35 5.62 -2.37
C ARG A 42 11.87 5.77 -2.67
N ILE A 43 11.52 6.12 -3.91
CA ILE A 43 10.11 6.22 -4.34
C ILE A 43 9.45 4.84 -4.29
N VAL A 44 10.09 3.81 -4.86
CA VAL A 44 9.54 2.44 -4.85
C VAL A 44 9.37 1.91 -3.43
N GLY A 45 10.35 2.15 -2.55
CA GLY A 45 10.22 1.75 -1.13
C GLY A 45 9.06 2.44 -0.42
N ASN A 46 8.84 3.74 -0.67
CA ASN A 46 7.69 4.45 -0.11
C ASN A 46 6.35 3.92 -0.64
N MET A 47 6.28 3.64 -1.94
CA MET A 47 5.09 3.06 -2.56
C MET A 47 4.80 1.66 -2.03
N GLN A 48 5.83 0.83 -1.85
CA GLN A 48 5.69 -0.50 -1.27
C GLN A 48 5.15 -0.42 0.16
N MET A 49 5.72 0.44 1.02
CA MET A 49 5.21 0.62 2.39
C MET A 49 3.75 1.10 2.41
N GLN A 50 3.38 1.98 1.48
CA GLN A 50 2.01 2.45 1.36
C GLN A 50 1.06 1.31 0.97
N ASP A 51 1.43 0.48 0.00
CA ASP A 51 0.63 -0.64 -0.48
C ASP A 51 0.44 -1.73 0.58
N GLU A 52 1.52 -2.06 1.31
CA GLU A 52 1.47 -3.00 2.45
C GLU A 52 0.56 -2.46 3.56
N ALA A 53 0.67 -1.17 3.91
CA ALA A 53 -0.18 -0.56 4.92
C ALA A 53 -1.66 -0.52 4.50
N LEU A 54 -1.95 -0.27 3.22
CA LEU A 54 -3.31 -0.33 2.68
C LEU A 54 -3.88 -1.75 2.74
N THR A 55 -3.09 -2.74 2.34
CA THR A 55 -3.47 -4.16 2.39
C THR A 55 -3.73 -4.61 3.84
N ALA A 56 -2.86 -4.22 4.77
CA ALA A 56 -3.04 -4.52 6.19
C ALA A 56 -4.30 -3.85 6.77
N ALA A 57 -4.56 -2.60 6.41
CA ALA A 57 -5.76 -1.88 6.84
C ALA A 57 -7.05 -2.58 6.35
N GLN A 58 -7.09 -2.99 5.08
CA GLN A 58 -8.23 -3.71 4.51
C GLN A 58 -8.43 -5.07 5.19
N ALA A 59 -7.36 -5.84 5.38
CA ALA A 59 -7.44 -7.12 6.09
C ALA A 59 -7.97 -6.95 7.54
N ALA A 60 -7.59 -5.88 8.22
CA ALA A 60 -8.13 -5.56 9.55
C ALA A 60 -9.62 -5.22 9.52
N ILE A 61 -10.08 -4.46 8.51
CA ILE A 61 -11.50 -4.17 8.32
C ILE A 61 -12.27 -5.44 8.01
N ASP A 62 -11.80 -6.30 7.11
CA ASP A 62 -12.46 -7.57 6.74
C ASP A 62 -12.61 -8.51 7.94
N LYS A 63 -11.58 -8.58 8.79
CA LYS A 63 -11.64 -9.36 10.04
C LYS A 63 -12.71 -8.83 10.99
N LYS A 64 -12.92 -7.51 11.04
CA LYS A 64 -14.00 -6.89 11.83
C LYS A 64 -15.37 -7.09 11.16
N LEU A 65 -15.44 -6.97 9.84
CA LEU A 65 -16.66 -7.17 9.06
C LEU A 65 -17.21 -8.61 9.21
N SER A 66 -16.32 -9.58 9.41
CA SER A 66 -16.68 -10.98 9.64
C SER A 66 -17.45 -11.22 10.95
N SER A 67 -17.58 -10.22 11.83
CA SER A 67 -18.35 -10.31 13.08
C SER A 67 -19.44 -9.26 13.14
N LEU A 68 -20.68 -9.68 13.38
CA LEU A 68 -21.82 -8.77 13.58
C LEU A 68 -21.66 -7.89 14.83
N ASN A 69 -20.88 -8.32 15.83
CA ASN A 69 -20.63 -7.56 17.05
C ASN A 69 -19.93 -6.22 16.79
N THR A 70 -19.22 -6.11 15.67
CA THR A 70 -18.62 -4.87 15.19
C THR A 70 -19.63 -3.74 15.05
N PHE A 71 -20.90 -4.07 14.74
CA PHE A 71 -21.95 -3.09 14.47
C PHE A 71 -23.00 -3.01 15.59
N THR A 72 -23.22 -4.09 16.35
CA THR A 72 -24.16 -4.07 17.48
C THR A 72 -23.55 -3.49 18.76
N THR A 73 -22.25 -3.65 18.95
CA THR A 73 -21.48 -3.03 20.05
C THR A 73 -20.19 -2.40 19.52
N PRO A 74 -20.28 -1.27 18.80
CA PRO A 74 -19.13 -0.64 18.16
C PRO A 74 -18.07 -0.24 19.20
N ALA A 75 -16.85 -0.73 19.01
CA ALA A 75 -15.71 -0.40 19.86
C ALA A 75 -14.44 -0.33 19.02
N ALA A 76 -13.54 0.59 19.40
CA ALA A 76 -12.22 0.65 18.80
C ALA A 76 -11.41 -0.59 19.19
N ALA A 77 -10.55 -1.05 18.29
CA ALA A 77 -9.72 -2.22 18.54
C ALA A 77 -8.43 -2.19 17.72
N ASN A 78 -7.38 -2.76 18.30
CA ASN A 78 -6.14 -3.02 17.62
C ASN A 78 -6.19 -4.43 17.02
N VAL A 79 -5.92 -4.53 15.72
CA VAL A 79 -5.91 -5.78 14.97
C VAL A 79 -4.48 -6.05 14.52
N PRO A 80 -3.82 -7.09 15.06
CA PRO A 80 -2.54 -7.53 14.55
C PRO A 80 -2.74 -8.20 13.18
N ILE A 81 -1.94 -7.77 12.21
CA ILE A 81 -1.90 -8.32 10.86
C ILE A 81 -0.49 -8.85 10.60
N ASP A 82 -0.46 -10.10 10.17
CA ASP A 82 0.71 -10.83 9.69
C ASP A 82 0.54 -10.94 8.16
N VAL A 83 1.30 -10.14 7.42
CA VAL A 83 1.16 -10.00 5.96
C VAL A 83 1.90 -11.14 5.26
N ASN A 84 3.05 -11.56 5.78
CA ASN A 84 3.90 -12.59 5.19
C ASN A 84 3.61 -14.02 5.70
N ARG A 85 2.75 -14.15 6.73
CA ARG A 85 2.36 -15.39 7.40
C ARG A 85 3.52 -16.14 8.06
N ASP A 86 4.50 -15.42 8.58
CA ASP A 86 5.64 -16.02 9.31
C ASP A 86 5.34 -16.29 10.80
N GLY A 87 4.14 -15.89 11.27
CA GLY A 87 3.70 -16.08 12.65
C GLY A 87 4.03 -14.91 13.58
N ALA A 88 4.70 -13.86 13.09
CA ALA A 88 4.91 -12.60 13.77
C ALA A 88 3.93 -11.53 13.27
N THR A 89 3.65 -10.53 14.10
CA THR A 89 2.82 -9.39 13.67
C THR A 89 3.69 -8.36 12.95
N ASP A 90 3.42 -8.13 11.68
CA ASP A 90 4.07 -7.11 10.87
C ASP A 90 3.49 -5.72 11.15
N TYR A 91 2.15 -5.63 11.15
CA TYR A 91 1.42 -4.37 11.28
C TYR A 91 0.38 -4.47 12.40
N THR A 92 0.34 -3.44 13.26
CA THR A 92 -0.77 -3.27 14.21
C THR A 92 -1.70 -2.18 13.70
N VAL A 93 -2.87 -2.58 13.22
CA VAL A 93 -3.88 -1.65 12.68
C VAL A 93 -4.84 -1.25 13.77
N THR A 94 -5.06 0.05 13.95
CA THR A 94 -6.08 0.58 14.85
C THR A 94 -7.37 0.81 14.07
N VAL A 95 -8.38 -0.03 14.30
CA VAL A 95 -9.73 0.16 13.75
C VAL A 95 -10.53 0.97 14.76
N ALA A 96 -11.00 2.15 14.36
CA ALA A 96 -11.87 2.98 15.18
C ALA A 96 -13.22 2.30 15.40
N ALA A 97 -13.96 2.73 16.44
CA ALA A 97 -15.34 2.28 16.62
C ALA A 97 -16.15 2.69 15.38
N PRO A 98 -16.84 1.74 14.69
CA PRO A 98 -17.66 2.06 13.52
C PRO A 98 -18.72 3.11 13.86
N VAL A 99 -18.92 4.05 12.94
CA VAL A 99 -19.92 5.12 13.11
C VAL A 99 -21.13 4.84 12.23
N CYS A 100 -22.32 4.79 12.82
CA CYS A 100 -23.54 4.58 12.06
C CYS A 100 -23.95 5.89 11.38
N MET A 101 -23.97 5.89 10.05
CA MET A 101 -24.29 7.05 9.22
C MET A 101 -25.79 7.14 8.91
N SER A 102 -26.47 6.00 8.79
CA SER A 102 -27.92 5.95 8.57
C SER A 102 -28.52 4.59 8.94
N SER A 103 -29.79 4.59 9.32
CA SER A 103 -30.62 3.40 9.53
C SER A 103 -32.01 3.64 8.95
N LYS A 104 -32.52 2.68 8.19
CA LYS A 104 -33.89 2.71 7.66
C LYS A 104 -34.45 1.29 7.54
N PRO A 105 -35.79 1.11 7.60
CA PRO A 105 -36.40 -0.17 7.25
C PRO A 105 -35.98 -0.61 5.84
N LYS A 106 -35.63 -1.88 5.70
CA LYS A 106 -35.25 -2.48 4.41
C LYS A 106 -36.45 -2.44 3.47
N ALA A 107 -36.20 -2.04 2.22
CA ALA A 107 -37.23 -2.04 1.18
C ALA A 107 -37.69 -3.48 0.87
N GLY A 108 -38.94 -3.62 0.39
CA GLY A 108 -39.55 -4.91 0.05
C GLY A 108 -40.55 -5.44 1.09
N TYR A 109 -40.75 -4.72 2.19
CA TYR A 109 -41.79 -4.99 3.19
C TYR A 109 -42.95 -3.99 3.04
N SER A 110 -44.16 -4.40 3.43
CA SER A 110 -45.32 -3.50 3.43
C SER A 110 -45.12 -2.35 4.42
N ALA A 111 -45.66 -1.17 4.12
CA ALA A 111 -45.50 0.01 4.97
C ALA A 111 -46.04 -0.20 6.40
N SER A 112 -47.09 -1.01 6.56
CA SER A 112 -47.65 -1.41 7.85
C SER A 112 -46.75 -2.34 8.68
N MET A 113 -45.73 -2.93 8.06
CA MET A 113 -44.76 -3.84 8.71
C MET A 113 -43.36 -3.20 8.84
N ALA A 114 -43.23 -1.89 8.59
CA ALA A 114 -41.94 -1.21 8.60
C ALA A 114 -41.21 -1.30 9.95
N SER A 115 -41.94 -1.33 11.07
CA SER A 115 -41.36 -1.52 12.42
C SER A 115 -40.76 -2.92 12.62
N SER A 116 -41.32 -3.92 11.95
CA SER A 116 -40.91 -5.33 12.03
C SER A 116 -39.98 -5.75 10.89
N ALA A 117 -39.67 -4.84 9.97
CA ALA A 117 -38.76 -5.09 8.86
C ALA A 117 -37.30 -5.06 9.35
N PRO A 118 -36.40 -5.85 8.74
CA PRO A 118 -34.96 -5.70 8.92
C PRO A 118 -34.52 -4.24 8.69
N GLN A 119 -33.54 -3.77 9.45
CA GLN A 119 -33.00 -2.43 9.26
C GLN A 119 -31.83 -2.47 8.29
N GLN A 120 -31.89 -1.70 7.21
CA GLN A 120 -30.72 -1.42 6.38
C GLN A 120 -29.93 -0.28 7.03
N THR A 121 -28.72 -0.59 7.47
CA THR A 121 -27.84 0.37 8.12
C THR A 121 -26.59 0.61 7.28
N THR A 122 -26.07 1.83 7.32
CA THR A 122 -24.82 2.20 6.65
C THR A 122 -23.86 2.76 7.68
N TRP A 123 -22.63 2.27 7.64
CA TRP A 123 -21.59 2.50 8.62
C TRP A 123 -20.34 3.06 7.94
N ASP A 124 -19.66 3.97 8.60
CA ASP A 124 -18.31 4.38 8.26
C ASP A 124 -17.31 3.65 9.18
N MET A 125 -16.37 2.95 8.56
CA MET A 125 -15.29 2.26 9.27
C MET A 125 -13.96 2.92 8.93
N SER A 126 -13.18 3.26 9.95
CA SER A 126 -11.86 3.84 9.77
C SER A 126 -10.79 2.93 10.36
N ALA A 127 -9.76 2.62 9.56
CA ALA A 127 -8.60 1.86 9.97
C ALA A 127 -7.34 2.72 9.80
N THR A 128 -6.55 2.82 10.86
CA THR A 128 -5.30 3.58 10.90
C THR A 128 -4.13 2.64 11.10
N VAL A 129 -3.16 2.70 10.19
CA VAL A 129 -1.87 2.02 10.30
C VAL A 129 -0.81 3.06 10.61
N VAL A 130 -0.01 2.80 11.64
CA VAL A 130 1.16 3.61 11.99
C VAL A 130 2.38 2.73 11.91
N ASN A 131 3.33 3.09 11.04
CA ASN A 131 4.62 2.43 11.00
C ASN A 131 5.52 3.02 12.09
N THR A 132 5.91 2.20 13.08
CA THR A 132 6.73 2.64 14.22
C THR A 132 8.18 2.98 13.84
N SER A 133 8.67 2.47 12.72
CA SER A 133 10.04 2.67 12.25
C SER A 133 10.22 3.94 11.43
N THR A 134 9.19 4.35 10.68
CA THR A 134 9.23 5.54 9.80
C THR A 134 8.35 6.69 10.27
N GLY A 135 7.42 6.45 11.20
CA GLY A 135 6.40 7.42 11.60
C GLY A 135 5.31 7.65 10.54
N ALA A 136 5.35 6.91 9.42
CA ALA A 136 4.35 7.02 8.37
C ALA A 136 2.97 6.57 8.88
N LYS A 137 1.93 7.31 8.50
CA LYS A 137 0.54 7.04 8.86
C LYS A 137 -0.31 6.88 7.60
N VAL A 138 -1.04 5.78 7.52
CA VAL A 138 -2.03 5.52 6.48
C VAL A 138 -3.39 5.36 7.16
N VAL A 139 -4.40 6.05 6.64
CA VAL A 139 -5.79 5.97 7.12
C VAL A 139 -6.67 5.53 5.97
N VAL A 140 -7.44 4.47 6.18
CA VAL A 140 -8.42 3.94 5.24
C VAL A 140 -9.79 4.13 5.85
N ASN A 141 -10.69 4.77 5.10
CA ASN A 141 -12.10 4.90 5.45
C ASN A 141 -12.93 4.09 4.45
N GLN A 142 -13.85 3.28 4.95
CA GLN A 142 -14.70 2.41 4.15
C GLN A 142 -16.15 2.50 4.61
N GLY A 143 -17.04 2.77 3.65
CA GLY A 143 -18.47 2.68 3.86
C GLY A 143 -18.96 1.25 3.73
N VAL A 144 -19.68 0.74 4.74
CA VAL A 144 -20.25 -0.60 4.76
C VAL A 144 -21.75 -0.50 4.94
N ARG A 145 -22.51 -1.22 4.11
CA ARG A 145 -23.96 -1.37 4.26
C ARG A 145 -24.30 -2.79 4.68
N ILE A 146 -24.99 -2.93 5.80
CA ILE A 146 -25.46 -4.23 6.30
C ILE A 146 -26.94 -4.18 6.62
N ASP A 147 -27.60 -5.32 6.43
CA ASP A 147 -28.97 -5.51 6.86
C ASP A 147 -28.95 -6.18 8.24
N MET A 148 -29.51 -5.50 9.23
CA MET A 148 -29.65 -5.98 10.59
C MET A 148 -31.05 -6.52 10.83
N LEU A 149 -31.20 -7.29 11.92
CA LEU A 149 -32.49 -7.77 12.39
C LEU A 149 -33.44 -6.60 12.71
N PRO A 150 -34.76 -6.87 12.75
CA PRO A 150 -35.73 -5.87 13.20
C PRO A 150 -35.35 -5.31 14.58
N TYR A 151 -35.61 -4.02 14.79
CA TYR A 151 -35.29 -3.28 16.02
C TYR A 151 -33.79 -3.16 16.36
N GLN A 152 -32.89 -3.67 15.51
CA GLN A 152 -31.44 -3.47 15.62
C GLN A 152 -31.00 -2.43 14.59
N GLY A 153 -31.22 -1.15 14.93
CA GLY A 153 -30.78 -0.01 14.11
C GLY A 153 -29.39 0.48 14.48
N CYS A 154 -29.06 1.72 14.10
CA CYS A 154 -27.93 2.42 14.72
C CYS A 154 -28.09 2.43 16.25
N PRO A 155 -27.04 2.13 17.03
CA PRO A 155 -27.05 2.33 18.48
C PRO A 155 -27.18 3.80 18.86
#